data_AF-A0A2N5A8J5-F1
#
_entry.id   AF-A0A2N5A8J5-F1
#
_cell.length_a   1.000
_cell.length_b   1.000
_cell.length_c   1.000
_cell.angle_alpha   90.00
_cell.angle_beta   90.00
_cell.angle_gamma   90.00
#
_symmetry.space_group_name_H-M   'P 1'
#
loop_
_entity.id
_entity.type
_entity.pdbx_description
1 polymer ?
#
loop_
_entity_poly.entity_id
_entity_poly.type
_entity_poly.pdbx_seq_one_letter_code
_entity_poly.pdbx_strand_id
1 'polypeptide(L)'
;ASSLRLHCVPVINLFTLEADPLTISGLESEYLLRPKRLQDGHTEIYSVDSVTGSGRTGEARYVPFTRFRHQGGMMRRHAPERYYHTRVKRGVTGMHDTWLILGGQQWEADRALARETVSLRITGTNGQLPRRALQSTLLDRCESISATPLTVRNLCKPTLPVYPPAEDRYHWRVMSHLGTRFLNMMSSAEVLRGTLSLYNWREDELNNRRLDAILAVSHHRIQRFEQGFLLRGLDIEVTLDGSGFTGAGDVHLFGNMLNRFFALYADMNQFNQLTLIVQPEGKCIRWKENHSLRLPG
;
A
#
# COMPACT_ATOMS: atom_id res chain seq x y z
N ALA A 1 -15.37 32.13 6.10
CA ALA A 1 -16.39 31.06 5.95
C ALA A 1 -16.01 29.94 4.96
N SER A 2 -14.92 30.04 4.18
CA SER A 2 -14.52 29.03 3.18
C SER A 2 -13.51 27.97 3.67
N SER A 3 -12.88 28.19 4.84
CA SER A 3 -11.75 27.38 5.32
C SER A 3 -12.13 26.02 5.93
N LEU A 4 -13.36 25.88 6.41
CA LEU A 4 -13.88 24.62 6.97
C LEU A 4 -15.10 24.19 6.16
N ARG A 5 -15.12 22.91 5.78
CA ARG A 5 -16.20 22.30 5.02
C ARG A 5 -16.65 21.03 5.73
N LEU A 6 -17.96 20.87 5.86
CA LEU A 6 -18.60 19.66 6.38
C LEU A 6 -19.05 18.77 5.22
N HIS A 7 -19.33 17.50 5.49
CA HIS A 7 -19.83 16.54 4.49
C HIS A 7 -18.86 16.32 3.32
N CYS A 8 -17.57 16.24 3.62
CA CYS A 8 -16.51 16.01 2.63
C CYS A 8 -15.84 14.66 2.90
N VAL A 9 -15.56 13.91 1.84
CA VAL A 9 -14.89 12.61 1.91
C VAL A 9 -13.94 12.46 0.73
N PRO A 10 -12.72 11.94 0.91
CA PRO A 10 -11.89 11.53 -0.21
C PRO A 10 -12.50 10.31 -0.90
N VAL A 11 -12.56 10.34 -2.24
CA VAL A 11 -13.07 9.22 -3.05
C VAL A 11 -11.98 8.72 -4.00
N ILE A 12 -12.00 7.42 -4.28
CA ILE A 12 -11.07 6.76 -5.21
C ILE A 12 -11.89 6.18 -6.36
N ASN A 13 -11.37 6.30 -7.58
CA ASN A 13 -12.05 5.82 -8.79
C ASN A 13 -11.91 4.29 -8.93
N LEU A 14 -12.85 3.55 -8.32
CA LEU A 14 -12.98 2.11 -8.43
C LEU A 14 -14.41 1.74 -8.82
N PHE A 15 -14.57 0.76 -9.71
CA PHE A 15 -15.87 0.27 -10.14
C PHE A 15 -15.81 -1.23 -10.42
N THR A 16 -16.92 -1.91 -10.18
CA THR A 16 -17.02 -3.35 -10.45
C THR A 16 -17.19 -3.60 -11.95
N LEU A 17 -16.49 -4.61 -12.43
CA LEU A 17 -16.58 -5.13 -13.78
C LEU A 17 -16.69 -6.65 -13.76
N GLU A 18 -17.27 -7.18 -14.83
CA GLU A 18 -17.09 -8.57 -15.20
C GLU A 18 -16.05 -8.65 -16.31
N ALA A 19 -15.12 -9.61 -16.19
CA ALA A 19 -14.22 -9.94 -17.28
C ALA A 19 -14.97 -10.71 -18.39
N ASP A 20 -14.42 -10.71 -19.60
CA ASP A 20 -14.86 -11.66 -20.61
C ASP A 20 -14.61 -13.09 -20.13
N PRO A 21 -15.56 -14.03 -20.31
CA PRO A 21 -15.36 -15.42 -19.94
C PRO A 21 -14.12 -15.98 -20.62
N LEU A 22 -13.16 -16.43 -19.81
CA LEU A 22 -11.90 -16.97 -20.30
C LEU A 22 -12.07 -18.47 -20.53
N THR A 23 -11.88 -18.93 -21.76
CA THR A 23 -11.84 -20.37 -22.04
C THR A 23 -10.43 -20.88 -21.83
N ILE A 24 -10.27 -21.80 -20.89
CA ILE A 24 -8.98 -22.33 -20.51
C ILE A 24 -8.76 -23.68 -21.18
N SER A 25 -7.65 -23.79 -21.91
CA SER A 25 -7.24 -25.00 -22.63
C SER A 25 -6.39 -25.95 -21.78
N GLY A 26 -5.85 -25.50 -20.65
CA GLY A 26 -4.95 -26.28 -19.80
C GLY A 26 -3.51 -26.40 -20.32
N LEU A 27 -3.21 -25.85 -21.51
CA LEU A 27 -1.87 -25.85 -22.10
C LEU A 27 -1.02 -24.67 -21.62
N GLU A 28 -1.67 -23.54 -21.37
CA GLU A 28 -1.01 -22.31 -20.92
C GLU A 28 -0.91 -22.28 -19.39
N SER A 29 0.16 -21.65 -18.88
CA SER A 29 0.39 -21.52 -17.43
C SER A 29 -0.11 -20.18 -16.86
N GLU A 30 -0.17 -19.14 -17.70
CA GLU A 30 -0.67 -17.82 -17.33
C GLU A 30 -1.67 -17.36 -18.41
N TYR A 31 -2.76 -16.72 -18.01
CA TYR A 31 -3.81 -16.24 -18.91
C TYR A 31 -3.96 -14.72 -18.79
N LEU A 32 -3.85 -14.00 -19.91
CA LEU A 32 -4.02 -12.55 -19.92
C LEU A 32 -5.49 -12.19 -19.70
N LEU A 33 -5.78 -11.38 -18.69
CA LEU A 33 -7.12 -10.87 -18.43
C LEU A 33 -7.40 -9.61 -19.23
N ARG A 34 -8.57 -9.56 -19.86
CA ARG A 34 -9.08 -8.37 -20.56
C ARG A 34 -10.44 -7.98 -19.96
N PRO A 35 -10.61 -6.75 -19.48
CA PRO A 35 -11.91 -6.27 -19.04
C PRO A 35 -12.82 -6.06 -20.26
N LYS A 36 -14.13 -6.32 -20.10
CA LYS A 36 -15.14 -6.10 -21.16
C LYS A 36 -15.14 -4.69 -21.76
N ARG A 37 -14.70 -3.69 -20.98
CA ARG A 37 -14.63 -2.26 -21.37
C ARG A 37 -13.23 -1.81 -21.81
N LEU A 38 -12.41 -2.69 -22.38
CA LEU A 38 -11.07 -2.31 -22.86
C LEU A 38 -11.14 -1.31 -24.03
N GLN A 39 -12.24 -1.30 -24.81
CA GLN A 39 -12.41 -0.41 -25.97
C GLN A 39 -12.37 1.09 -25.62
N ASP A 40 -12.67 1.46 -24.37
CA ASP A 40 -12.60 2.85 -23.90
C ASP A 40 -11.14 3.35 -23.74
N GLY A 41 -10.15 2.47 -23.85
CA GLY A 41 -8.71 2.83 -23.83
C GLY A 41 -8.20 3.36 -22.49
N HIS A 42 -9.01 3.34 -21.43
CA HIS A 42 -8.65 3.90 -20.12
C HIS A 42 -8.87 2.92 -18.96
N THR A 43 -9.58 1.82 -19.20
CA THR A 43 -9.93 0.84 -18.15
C THR A 43 -8.73 -0.05 -17.80
N GLU A 44 -8.30 -0.01 -16.55
CA GLU A 44 -7.26 -0.85 -15.97
C GLU A 44 -7.86 -1.77 -14.90
N ILE A 45 -7.33 -2.99 -14.78
CA ILE A 45 -7.72 -3.92 -13.71
C ILE A 45 -6.98 -3.53 -12.43
N TYR A 46 -7.72 -3.25 -11.36
CA TYR A 46 -7.18 -2.97 -10.03
C TYR A 46 -6.98 -4.26 -9.22
N SER A 47 -8.00 -5.13 -9.18
CA SER A 47 -7.94 -6.41 -8.49
C SER A 47 -8.86 -7.45 -9.13
N VAL A 48 -8.50 -8.73 -8.93
CA VAL A 48 -9.38 -9.87 -9.22
C VAL A 48 -10.01 -10.33 -7.91
N ASP A 49 -11.32 -10.12 -7.80
CA ASP A 49 -12.05 -10.26 -6.54
C ASP A 49 -12.55 -11.70 -6.33
N SER A 50 -12.95 -12.36 -7.42
CA SER A 50 -13.33 -13.78 -7.38
C SER A 50 -13.15 -14.45 -8.75
N VAL A 51 -12.84 -15.74 -8.71
CA VAL A 51 -12.65 -16.59 -9.89
C VAL A 51 -13.53 -17.83 -9.75
N THR A 52 -14.46 -18.00 -10.69
CA THR A 52 -15.40 -19.13 -10.74
C THR A 52 -15.35 -19.77 -12.10
N GLY A 53 -15.15 -21.07 -12.13
CA GLY A 53 -15.17 -21.87 -13.34
C GLY A 53 -16.47 -22.62 -13.52
N SER A 54 -16.79 -22.89 -14.77
CA SER A 54 -17.84 -23.79 -15.20
C SER A 54 -17.26 -24.75 -16.22
N GLY A 55 -17.31 -26.04 -15.92
CA GLY A 55 -16.81 -27.09 -16.79
C GLY A 55 -17.66 -28.35 -16.71
N ARG A 56 -17.19 -29.44 -17.31
CA ARG A 56 -17.88 -30.74 -17.28
C ARG A 56 -18.03 -31.31 -15.87
N THR A 57 -17.12 -30.97 -14.95
CA THR A 57 -17.11 -31.41 -13.56
C THR A 57 -18.00 -30.56 -12.65
N GLY A 58 -18.70 -29.55 -13.19
CA GLY A 58 -19.61 -28.67 -12.46
C GLY A 58 -19.04 -27.25 -12.23
N GLU A 59 -19.59 -26.56 -11.23
CA GLU A 59 -19.10 -25.25 -10.79
C GLU A 59 -17.79 -25.43 -9.99
N ALA A 60 -16.74 -24.75 -10.42
CA ALA A 60 -15.46 -24.72 -9.74
C ALA A 60 -15.23 -23.37 -9.07
N ARG A 61 -14.87 -23.37 -7.78
CA ARG A 61 -14.52 -22.15 -7.06
C ARG A 61 -13.04 -22.14 -6.73
N TYR A 62 -12.37 -21.04 -7.07
CA TYR A 62 -10.94 -20.87 -6.78
C TYR A 62 -10.75 -19.95 -5.58
N VAL A 63 -9.82 -20.33 -4.71
CA VAL A 63 -9.43 -19.53 -3.53
C VAL A 63 -8.19 -18.69 -3.87
N PRO A 64 -8.12 -17.41 -3.48
CA PRO A 64 -6.90 -16.62 -3.68
C PRO A 64 -5.71 -17.24 -2.96
N PHE A 65 -4.58 -17.42 -3.65
CA PHE A 65 -3.37 -18.04 -3.13
C PHE A 65 -2.83 -17.36 -1.85
N THR A 66 -3.02 -16.04 -1.76
CA THR A 66 -2.61 -15.24 -0.59
C THR A 66 -3.29 -15.69 0.70
N ARG A 67 -4.55 -16.15 0.66
CA ARG A 67 -5.33 -16.46 1.87
C ARG A 67 -4.71 -17.52 2.77
N PHE A 68 -4.08 -18.54 2.19
CA PHE A 68 -3.44 -19.60 2.99
C PHE A 68 -1.93 -19.40 3.15
N ARG A 69 -1.28 -18.61 2.27
CA ARG A 69 0.16 -18.34 2.39
C ARG A 69 0.50 -17.45 3.59
N HIS A 70 -0.39 -16.53 3.96
CA HIS A 70 -0.18 -15.64 5.12
C HIS A 70 -0.24 -16.36 6.48
N GLN A 71 -0.63 -17.64 6.52
CA GLN A 71 -0.64 -18.44 7.75
C GLN A 71 0.69 -19.14 8.06
N GLY A 72 1.75 -18.92 7.26
CA GLY A 72 3.13 -19.26 7.62
C GLY A 72 3.47 -20.76 7.78
N GLY A 73 2.56 -21.67 7.47
CA GLY A 73 2.79 -23.12 7.60
C GLY A 73 3.31 -23.77 6.31
N MET A 74 4.13 -24.83 6.45
CA MET A 74 4.42 -25.78 5.37
C MET A 74 3.15 -26.59 5.04
N MET A 75 2.17 -25.96 4.38
CA MET A 75 0.83 -26.53 4.19
C MET A 75 0.66 -27.18 2.81
N ARG A 76 1.45 -28.23 2.50
CA ARG A 76 1.07 -29.12 1.38
C ARG A 76 -0.27 -29.82 1.62
N ARG A 77 -0.67 -30.01 2.89
CA ARG A 77 -1.88 -30.75 3.28
C ARG A 77 -3.16 -29.91 3.43
N HIS A 78 -3.05 -28.58 3.51
CA HIS A 78 -4.20 -27.67 3.64
C HIS A 78 -4.31 -26.68 2.47
N ALA A 79 -3.52 -26.88 1.41
CA ALA A 79 -3.70 -26.11 0.20
C ALA A 79 -5.09 -26.40 -0.36
N PRO A 80 -5.91 -25.37 -0.68
CA PRO A 80 -7.18 -25.59 -1.34
C PRO A 80 -7.00 -26.39 -2.63
N GLU A 81 -7.98 -27.24 -2.93
CA GLU A 81 -8.01 -28.06 -4.13
C GLU A 81 -7.88 -27.25 -5.43
N ARG A 82 -8.35 -26.00 -5.40
CA ARG A 82 -8.26 -25.01 -6.47
C ARG A 82 -7.90 -23.64 -5.90
N TYR A 83 -6.86 -23.01 -6.43
CA TYR A 83 -6.45 -21.66 -6.09
C TYR A 83 -6.06 -20.83 -7.30
N TYR A 84 -6.07 -19.51 -7.14
CA TYR A 84 -5.60 -18.59 -8.17
C TYR A 84 -4.59 -17.58 -7.62
N HIS A 85 -3.70 -17.13 -8.48
CA HIS A 85 -2.78 -16.03 -8.24
C HIS A 85 -2.83 -15.05 -9.41
N THR A 86 -2.63 -13.78 -9.13
CA THR A 86 -2.59 -12.74 -10.16
C THR A 86 -1.21 -12.10 -10.24
N ARG A 87 -0.72 -11.87 -11.45
CA ARG A 87 0.53 -11.17 -11.68
C ARG A 87 0.27 -9.93 -12.52
N VAL A 88 0.76 -8.79 -12.06
CA VAL A 88 0.66 -7.54 -12.80
C VAL A 88 2.01 -7.24 -13.44
N LYS A 89 2.01 -6.89 -14.72
CA LYS A 89 3.19 -6.48 -15.48
C LYS A 89 2.88 -5.17 -16.20
N ARG A 90 3.86 -4.29 -16.34
CA ARG A 90 3.71 -3.10 -17.18
C ARG A 90 3.71 -3.53 -18.64
N GLY A 91 2.64 -3.21 -19.35
CA GLY A 91 2.48 -3.46 -20.78
C GLY A 91 3.19 -2.40 -21.63
N VAL A 92 3.20 -2.63 -22.94
CA VAL A 92 3.90 -1.77 -23.93
C VAL A 92 3.29 -0.37 -24.06
N THR A 93 2.00 -0.21 -23.75
CA THR A 93 1.28 1.06 -23.78
C THR A 93 1.52 1.92 -22.53
N GLY A 94 2.25 1.39 -21.54
CA GLY A 94 2.45 2.00 -20.24
C GLY A 94 1.35 1.67 -19.21
N MET A 95 0.26 1.03 -19.63
CA MET A 95 -0.78 0.46 -18.74
C MET A 95 -0.30 -0.86 -18.12
N HIS A 96 -1.06 -1.36 -17.15
CA HIS A 96 -0.75 -2.61 -16.47
C HIS A 96 -1.60 -3.77 -16.99
N ASP A 97 -0.91 -4.81 -17.46
CA ASP A 97 -1.52 -6.09 -17.85
C ASP A 97 -1.62 -7.00 -16.63
N THR A 98 -2.81 -7.57 -16.42
CA THR A 98 -3.06 -8.52 -15.34
C THR A 98 -3.16 -9.93 -15.89
N TRP A 99 -2.37 -10.84 -15.34
CA TRP A 99 -2.31 -12.24 -15.70
C TRP A 99 -2.91 -13.08 -14.58
N LEU A 100 -3.76 -14.04 -14.95
CA LEU A 100 -4.32 -15.05 -14.07
C LEU A 100 -3.51 -16.33 -14.14
N ILE A 101 -3.18 -16.87 -12.97
CA ILE A 101 -2.52 -18.17 -12.82
C ILE A 101 -3.43 -19.03 -11.97
N LEU A 102 -3.71 -20.24 -12.44
CA LEU A 102 -4.55 -21.20 -11.73
C LEU A 102 -3.69 -22.37 -11.26
N GLY A 103 -4.03 -22.93 -10.11
CA GLY A 103 -3.33 -24.05 -9.53
C GLY A 103 -4.20 -24.82 -8.53
N GLY A 104 -3.63 -25.86 -7.95
CA GLY A 104 -4.30 -26.76 -7.02
C GLY A 104 -4.37 -28.18 -7.56
N GLN A 105 -4.43 -29.16 -6.67
CA GLN A 105 -4.36 -30.57 -7.05
C GLN A 105 -5.54 -30.99 -7.94
N GLN A 106 -6.74 -30.49 -7.64
CA GLN A 106 -7.94 -30.78 -8.42
C GLN A 106 -7.90 -30.06 -9.77
N TRP A 107 -7.34 -28.84 -9.82
CA TRP A 107 -7.09 -28.14 -11.08
C TRP A 107 -6.15 -28.93 -12.00
N GLU A 108 -5.03 -29.44 -11.48
CA GLU A 108 -4.07 -30.23 -12.27
C GLU A 108 -4.67 -31.54 -12.77
N ALA A 109 -5.55 -32.18 -12.01
CA ALA A 109 -6.28 -33.37 -12.46
C ALA A 109 -7.27 -33.04 -13.60
N ASP A 110 -8.01 -31.93 -13.47
CA ASP A 110 -9.09 -31.58 -14.38
C ASP A 110 -8.61 -30.91 -15.67
N ARG A 111 -7.49 -30.15 -15.64
CA ARG A 111 -6.97 -29.39 -16.81
C ARG A 111 -6.61 -30.27 -18.02
N ALA A 112 -6.29 -31.54 -17.79
CA ALA A 112 -5.96 -32.49 -18.87
C ALA A 112 -7.21 -33.09 -19.54
N LEU A 113 -8.36 -33.02 -18.87
CA LEU A 113 -9.57 -33.75 -19.23
C LEU A 113 -10.63 -32.89 -19.90
N ALA A 114 -10.64 -31.57 -19.67
CA ALA A 114 -11.66 -30.69 -20.20
C ALA A 114 -11.21 -29.25 -20.35
N ARG A 115 -11.85 -28.54 -21.30
CA ARG A 115 -11.84 -27.08 -21.32
C ARG A 115 -12.79 -26.56 -20.24
N GLU A 116 -12.33 -25.57 -19.50
CA GLU A 116 -13.11 -24.90 -18.46
C GLU A 116 -13.32 -23.44 -18.87
N THR A 117 -14.55 -22.94 -18.73
CA THR A 117 -14.83 -21.51 -18.91
C THR A 117 -14.80 -20.85 -17.55
N VAL A 118 -13.95 -19.83 -17.38
CA VAL A 118 -13.79 -19.10 -16.12
C VAL A 118 -14.39 -17.72 -16.24
N SER A 119 -15.30 -17.41 -15.32
CA SER A 119 -15.86 -16.10 -15.07
C SER A 119 -15.10 -15.42 -13.94
N LEU A 120 -14.83 -14.13 -14.10
CA LEU A 120 -14.12 -13.32 -13.12
C LEU A 120 -14.91 -12.09 -12.75
N ARG A 121 -15.02 -11.84 -11.45
CA ARG A 121 -15.40 -10.53 -10.91
C ARG A 121 -14.12 -9.76 -10.65
N ILE A 122 -14.02 -8.58 -11.23
CA ILE A 122 -12.83 -7.73 -11.12
C ILE A 122 -13.24 -6.32 -10.71
N THR A 123 -12.37 -5.66 -9.97
CA THR A 123 -12.49 -4.23 -9.72
C THR A 123 -11.60 -3.50 -10.71
N GLY A 124 -12.15 -2.53 -11.43
CA GLY A 124 -11.46 -1.70 -12.40
C GLY A 124 -11.22 -0.28 -11.91
N THR A 125 -10.33 0.42 -12.59
CA THR A 125 -10.10 1.87 -12.49
C THR A 125 -9.94 2.45 -13.89
N ASN A 126 -9.95 3.79 -14.04
CA ASN A 126 -9.74 4.44 -15.34
C ASN A 126 -8.35 5.07 -15.53
N GLY A 127 -7.34 4.61 -14.77
CA GLY A 127 -5.98 5.14 -14.87
C GLY A 127 -5.94 6.67 -14.81
N GLN A 128 -5.34 7.29 -15.82
CA GLN A 128 -5.17 8.75 -15.87
C GLN A 128 -6.44 9.55 -16.23
N LEU A 129 -7.53 8.89 -16.66
CA LEU A 129 -8.72 9.56 -17.18
C LEU A 129 -9.34 10.58 -16.19
N PRO A 130 -9.54 10.28 -14.89
CA PRO A 130 -10.17 11.23 -13.98
C PRO A 130 -9.40 12.55 -13.86
N ARG A 131 -8.06 12.49 -13.94
CA ARG A 131 -7.21 13.69 -13.93
C ARG A 131 -7.41 14.56 -15.17
N ARG A 132 -7.63 13.94 -16.33
CA ARG A 132 -7.80 14.63 -17.62
C ARG A 132 -9.23 15.15 -17.78
N ALA A 133 -10.23 14.30 -17.55
CA ALA A 133 -11.65 14.62 -17.77
C ALA A 133 -12.17 15.66 -16.78
N LEU A 134 -11.79 15.57 -15.50
CA LEU A 134 -12.29 16.48 -14.45
C LEU A 134 -11.56 17.83 -14.41
N GLN A 135 -10.71 18.13 -15.39
CA GLN A 135 -10.23 19.49 -15.62
C GLN A 135 -11.27 20.34 -16.36
N SER A 136 -12.04 19.71 -17.26
CA SER A 136 -13.04 20.37 -18.09
C SER A 136 -14.48 20.02 -17.71
N THR A 137 -14.69 19.03 -16.84
CA THR A 137 -16.02 18.56 -16.43
C THR A 137 -16.13 18.51 -14.90
N LEU A 138 -17.34 18.77 -14.39
CA LEU A 138 -17.65 18.67 -12.97
C LEU A 138 -18.35 17.34 -12.69
N LEU A 139 -17.95 16.66 -11.62
CA LEU A 139 -18.80 15.65 -10.98
C LEU A 139 -19.85 16.41 -10.17
N ASP A 140 -21.04 16.57 -10.75
CA ASP A 140 -22.14 17.36 -10.19
C ASP A 140 -23.31 16.49 -9.71
N ARG A 141 -23.33 15.21 -10.09
CA ARG A 141 -24.39 14.24 -9.75
C ARG A 141 -23.87 13.13 -8.85
N CYS A 142 -24.65 12.81 -7.84
CA CYS A 142 -24.54 11.59 -7.06
C CYS A 142 -25.70 10.66 -7.46
N GLU A 143 -25.46 9.36 -7.50
CA GLU A 143 -26.55 8.38 -7.63
C GLU A 143 -27.50 8.58 -6.43
N SER A 144 -28.80 8.77 -6.70
CA SER A 144 -29.79 9.14 -5.67
C SER A 144 -30.05 7.98 -4.73
N ILE A 145 -29.22 7.87 -3.69
CA ILE A 145 -29.38 6.89 -2.59
C ILE A 145 -30.21 7.50 -1.44
N SER A 146 -30.35 8.84 -1.39
CA SER A 146 -31.03 9.57 -0.31
C SER A 146 -32.21 10.39 -0.82
N ALA A 147 -33.22 10.58 0.03
CA ALA A 147 -34.37 11.44 -0.23
C ALA A 147 -34.01 12.94 -0.31
N THR A 148 -32.85 13.33 0.24
CA THR A 148 -32.39 14.72 0.22
C THR A 148 -31.54 14.99 -1.03
N PRO A 149 -31.83 16.04 -1.81
CA PRO A 149 -31.01 16.39 -2.97
C PRO A 149 -29.61 16.81 -2.51
N LEU A 150 -28.59 16.09 -2.98
CA LEU A 150 -27.18 16.39 -2.70
C LEU A 150 -26.55 17.12 -3.88
N THR A 151 -25.82 18.20 -3.59
CA THR A 151 -24.95 18.85 -4.57
C THR A 151 -23.53 18.33 -4.44
N VAL A 152 -22.95 17.83 -5.52
CA VAL A 152 -21.56 17.36 -5.52
C VAL A 152 -20.64 18.49 -5.95
N ARG A 153 -19.55 18.69 -5.20
CA ARG A 153 -18.51 19.67 -5.54
C ARG A 153 -17.15 19.07 -5.29
N ASN A 154 -16.27 19.15 -6.29
CA ASN A 154 -14.88 18.79 -6.09
C ASN A 154 -14.13 19.92 -5.36
N LEU A 155 -13.46 19.58 -4.26
CA LEU A 155 -12.68 20.52 -3.45
C LEU A 155 -11.23 20.60 -3.91
N CYS A 156 -10.69 19.50 -4.42
CA CYS A 156 -9.29 19.37 -4.78
C CYS A 156 -9.16 18.78 -6.18
N LYS A 157 -8.15 19.22 -6.92
CA LYS A 157 -7.81 18.61 -8.20
C LYS A 157 -7.58 17.10 -8.01
N PRO A 158 -8.20 16.21 -8.80
CA PRO A 158 -7.93 14.77 -8.72
C PRO A 158 -6.45 14.51 -8.95
N THR A 159 -5.89 13.52 -8.26
CA THR A 159 -4.47 13.17 -8.40
C THR A 159 -4.24 12.27 -9.60
N LEU A 160 -3.00 12.21 -10.10
CA LEU A 160 -2.60 11.15 -11.01
C LEU A 160 -2.52 9.80 -10.27
N PRO A 161 -2.78 8.67 -10.95
CA PRO A 161 -2.45 7.36 -10.42
C PRO A 161 -0.97 7.28 -10.07
N VAL A 162 -0.67 6.57 -8.98
CA VAL A 162 0.69 6.33 -8.54
C VAL A 162 0.93 4.85 -8.58
N TYR A 163 1.94 4.44 -9.32
CA TYR A 163 2.34 3.04 -9.44
C TYR A 163 3.61 2.81 -8.61
N PRO A 164 3.81 1.59 -8.08
CA PRO A 164 5.02 1.29 -7.34
C PRO A 164 6.27 1.49 -8.21
N PRO A 165 7.38 2.00 -7.65
CA PRO A 165 8.65 2.12 -8.37
C PRO A 165 9.09 0.75 -8.93
N ALA A 166 9.54 0.75 -10.18
CA ALA A 166 10.05 -0.45 -10.87
C ALA A 166 11.58 -0.50 -10.89
N GLU A 167 12.24 0.29 -10.04
CA GLU A 167 13.69 0.40 -9.96
C GLU A 167 14.34 -0.88 -9.41
N ASP A 168 15.60 -1.08 -9.80
CA ASP A 168 16.38 -2.22 -9.33
C ASP A 168 16.53 -2.20 -7.80
N ARG A 169 16.37 -3.37 -7.18
CA ARG A 169 16.44 -3.60 -5.73
C ARG A 169 15.41 -2.84 -4.86
N TYR A 170 14.45 -2.10 -5.41
CA TYR A 170 13.40 -1.42 -4.61
C TYR A 170 12.70 -2.40 -3.65
N HIS A 171 12.22 -3.53 -4.17
CA HIS A 171 11.55 -4.56 -3.36
C HIS A 171 12.46 -5.16 -2.28
N TRP A 172 13.76 -5.33 -2.56
CA TRP A 172 14.72 -5.81 -1.57
C TRP A 172 14.93 -4.79 -0.45
N ARG A 173 15.02 -3.49 -0.77
CA ARG A 173 15.08 -2.41 0.24
C ARG A 173 13.81 -2.36 1.08
N VAL A 174 12.64 -2.58 0.48
CA VAL A 174 11.37 -2.71 1.21
C VAL A 174 11.44 -3.87 2.19
N MET A 175 11.81 -5.06 1.73
CA MET A 175 11.92 -6.24 2.59
C MET A 175 12.93 -6.08 3.73
N SER A 176 14.09 -5.47 3.45
CA SER A 176 15.14 -5.28 4.45
C SER A 176 14.72 -4.40 5.62
N HIS A 177 13.95 -3.33 5.38
CA HIS A 177 13.57 -2.41 6.45
C HIS A 177 12.38 -2.88 7.30
N LEU A 178 11.67 -3.94 6.89
CA LEU A 178 10.59 -4.55 7.67
C LEU A 178 11.08 -5.36 8.87
N GLY A 179 12.37 -5.73 8.90
CA GLY A 179 12.96 -6.47 10.01
C GLY A 179 13.07 -5.63 11.28
N THR A 180 12.76 -6.22 12.44
CA THR A 180 12.80 -5.53 13.74
C THR A 180 14.17 -4.92 14.06
N ARG A 181 15.24 -5.61 13.67
CA ARG A 181 16.64 -5.16 13.88
C ARG A 181 17.06 -3.98 13.01
N PHE A 182 16.27 -3.61 12.00
CA PHE A 182 16.60 -2.52 11.11
C PHE A 182 16.69 -1.17 11.84
N LEU A 183 15.96 -1.02 12.95
CA LEU A 183 16.04 0.17 13.80
C LEU A 183 17.47 0.51 14.21
N ASN A 184 18.30 -0.50 14.53
CA ASN A 184 19.68 -0.27 14.94
C ASN A 184 20.56 0.30 13.81
N MET A 185 20.19 0.05 12.55
CA MET A 185 20.88 0.60 11.38
C MET A 185 20.42 2.02 11.04
N MET A 186 19.22 2.43 11.49
CA MET A 186 18.66 3.77 11.27
C MET A 186 19.25 4.83 12.23
N SER A 187 20.52 4.71 12.60
CA SER A 187 21.22 5.65 13.47
C SER A 187 21.87 6.83 12.72
N SER A 188 21.62 6.96 11.41
CA SER A 188 22.13 8.05 10.59
C SER A 188 21.02 8.68 9.74
N ALA A 189 21.18 9.96 9.41
CA ALA A 189 20.24 10.68 8.57
C ALA A 189 20.17 10.08 7.16
N GLU A 190 21.28 9.58 6.63
CA GLU A 190 21.30 8.94 5.31
C GLU A 190 20.40 7.70 5.24
N VAL A 191 20.50 6.81 6.25
CA VAL A 191 19.68 5.59 6.29
C VAL A 191 18.20 5.93 6.49
N LEU A 192 17.90 6.92 7.35
CA LEU A 192 16.52 7.36 7.56
C LEU A 192 15.93 7.98 6.27
N ARG A 193 16.65 8.90 5.61
CA ARG A 193 16.24 9.48 4.32
C ARG A 193 16.05 8.39 3.26
N GLY A 194 16.99 7.46 3.15
CA GLY A 194 16.94 6.33 2.22
C GLY A 194 15.80 5.35 2.50
N THR A 195 15.33 5.25 3.74
CA THR A 195 14.19 4.41 4.12
C THR A 195 12.87 5.14 3.83
N LEU A 196 12.77 6.42 4.23
CA LEU A 196 11.58 7.24 3.98
C LEU A 196 11.36 7.51 2.49
N SER A 197 12.42 7.58 1.69
CA SER A 197 12.31 7.75 0.23
C SER A 197 11.63 6.57 -0.47
N LEU A 198 11.61 5.37 0.14
CA LEU A 198 10.83 4.22 -0.37
C LEU A 198 9.33 4.51 -0.43
N TYR A 199 8.85 5.48 0.34
CA TYR A 199 7.44 5.88 0.37
C TYR A 199 7.14 7.10 -0.53
N ASN A 200 8.16 7.73 -1.12
CA ASN A 200 8.00 8.91 -1.99
C ASN A 200 7.78 8.51 -3.46
N TRP A 201 6.72 7.75 -3.76
CA TRP A 201 6.45 7.26 -5.11
C TRP A 201 6.08 8.33 -6.14
N ARG A 202 5.79 9.55 -5.68
CA ARG A 202 5.42 10.69 -6.56
C ARG A 202 6.60 11.58 -6.92
N GLU A 203 7.75 11.39 -6.28
CA GLU A 203 8.93 12.26 -6.42
C GLU A 203 8.60 13.75 -6.28
N ASP A 204 7.66 14.08 -5.39
CA ASP A 204 7.22 15.46 -5.17
C ASP A 204 8.38 16.30 -4.61
N GLU A 205 8.65 17.46 -5.22
CA GLU A 205 9.69 18.39 -4.79
C GLU A 205 9.53 18.77 -3.32
N LEU A 206 8.29 18.92 -2.83
CA LEU A 206 8.04 19.23 -1.41
C LEU A 206 8.46 18.06 -0.51
N ASN A 207 8.25 16.81 -0.94
CA ASN A 207 8.69 15.65 -0.17
C ASN A 207 10.21 15.53 -0.20
N ASN A 208 10.86 15.79 -1.33
CA ASN A 208 12.32 15.79 -1.43
C ASN A 208 12.93 16.84 -0.49
N ARG A 209 12.40 18.07 -0.49
CA ARG A 209 12.83 19.12 0.45
C ARG A 209 12.68 18.71 1.92
N ARG A 210 11.56 18.07 2.29
CA ARG A 210 11.35 17.56 3.66
C ARG A 210 12.33 16.44 4.02
N LEU A 211 12.65 15.55 3.08
CA LEU A 211 13.63 14.48 3.29
C LEU A 211 15.03 15.06 3.45
N ASP A 212 15.43 15.98 2.58
CA ASP A 212 16.73 16.65 2.62
C ASP A 212 16.91 17.50 3.89
N ALA A 213 15.81 18.00 4.45
CA ALA A 213 15.79 18.71 5.73
C ALA A 213 16.11 17.83 6.95
N ILE A 214 16.20 16.49 6.81
CA ILE A 214 16.69 15.63 7.89
C ILE A 214 18.21 15.78 7.94
N LEU A 215 18.73 16.51 8.93
CA LEU A 215 20.15 16.82 9.03
C LEU A 215 20.94 15.72 9.74
N ALA A 216 20.44 15.26 10.89
CA ALA A 216 21.12 14.27 11.72
C ALA A 216 20.12 13.32 12.39
N VAL A 217 20.59 12.13 12.69
CA VAL A 217 19.89 11.16 13.54
C VAL A 217 20.89 10.66 14.58
N SER A 218 20.47 10.51 15.82
CA SER A 218 21.31 10.03 16.91
C SER A 218 20.49 9.17 17.86
N HIS A 219 21.14 8.16 18.42
CA HIS A 219 20.51 7.18 19.30
C HIS A 219 21.10 7.28 20.70
N HIS A 220 20.23 7.49 21.69
CA HIS A 220 20.62 7.52 23.10
C HIS A 220 19.92 6.38 23.84
N ARG A 221 20.68 5.62 24.61
CA ARG A 221 20.12 4.54 25.42
C ARG A 221 19.48 5.11 26.68
N ILE A 222 18.25 4.70 26.96
CA ILE A 222 17.55 4.98 28.21
C ILE A 222 17.55 3.70 29.04
N GLN A 223 17.91 3.81 30.32
CA GLN A 223 17.81 2.73 31.29
C GLN A 223 17.23 3.28 32.59
N ARG A 224 16.14 2.69 33.07
CA ARG A 224 15.54 3.06 34.36
C ARG A 224 15.00 1.83 35.07
N PHE A 225 14.99 1.88 36.40
CA PHE A 225 14.31 0.86 37.20
C PHE A 225 12.85 1.28 37.43
N GLU A 226 11.92 0.37 37.17
CA GLU A 226 10.49 0.58 37.34
C GLU A 226 9.88 -0.70 37.94
N GLN A 227 9.23 -0.57 39.10
CA GLN A 227 8.62 -1.70 39.84
C GLN A 227 9.57 -2.90 40.09
N GLY A 228 10.85 -2.63 40.30
CA GLY A 228 11.86 -3.67 40.55
C GLY A 228 12.47 -4.31 39.28
N PHE A 229 12.04 -3.89 38.09
CA PHE A 229 12.58 -4.36 36.82
C PHE A 229 13.40 -3.27 36.12
N LEU A 230 14.47 -3.67 35.41
CA LEU A 230 15.24 -2.76 34.56
C LEU A 230 14.54 -2.60 33.21
N LEU A 231 13.97 -1.43 32.97
CA LEU A 231 13.37 -1.05 31.70
C LEU A 231 14.44 -0.43 30.79
N ARG A 232 14.50 -0.91 29.55
CA ARG A 232 15.43 -0.43 28.51
C ARG A 232 14.67 0.31 27.43
N GLY A 233 15.24 1.41 26.95
CA GLY A 233 14.69 2.17 25.85
C GLY A 233 15.74 2.80 24.95
N LEU A 234 15.28 3.29 23.81
CA LEU A 234 16.06 4.01 22.81
C LEU A 234 15.39 5.35 22.50
N ASP A 235 16.06 6.45 22.85
CA ASP A 235 15.69 7.78 22.38
C ASP A 235 16.30 7.98 20.99
N ILE A 236 15.44 8.21 20.02
CA ILE A 236 15.81 8.49 18.63
C ILE A 236 15.67 10.00 18.47
N GLU A 237 16.82 10.67 18.46
CA GLU A 237 16.91 12.10 18.24
C GLU A 237 17.08 12.37 16.75
N VAL A 238 16.18 13.16 16.17
CA VAL A 238 16.24 13.56 14.76
C VAL A 238 16.30 15.08 14.67
N THR A 239 17.38 15.58 14.07
CA THR A 239 17.59 17.00 13.84
C THR A 239 17.07 17.38 12.47
N LEU A 240 16.16 18.35 12.42
CA LEU A 240 15.52 18.84 11.21
C LEU A 240 15.90 20.30 10.94
N ASP A 241 16.09 20.63 9.67
CA ASP A 241 16.09 22.01 9.19
C ASP A 241 14.65 22.49 8.99
N GLY A 242 14.23 23.49 9.77
CA GLY A 242 12.89 24.07 9.65
C GLY A 242 12.61 24.69 8.27
N SER A 243 13.64 25.07 7.51
CA SER A 243 13.50 25.72 6.19
C SER A 243 12.89 24.79 5.12
N GLY A 244 13.04 23.48 5.28
CA GLY A 244 12.49 22.49 4.34
C GLY A 244 11.01 22.17 4.56
N PHE A 245 10.37 22.77 5.58
CA PHE A 245 8.97 22.54 5.92
C PHE A 245 8.12 23.79 5.69
N THR A 246 6.82 23.60 5.45
CA THR A 246 5.89 24.72 5.20
C THR A 246 5.48 25.49 6.47
N GLY A 247 6.02 25.10 7.63
CA GLY A 247 5.82 25.75 8.93
C GLY A 247 5.75 24.75 10.08
N ALA A 248 5.50 25.25 11.29
CA ALA A 248 5.48 24.43 12.51
C ALA A 248 4.45 23.29 12.48
N GLY A 249 3.32 23.48 11.80
CA GLY A 249 2.29 22.44 11.66
C GLY A 249 2.77 21.24 10.82
N ASP A 250 3.52 21.50 9.74
CA ASP A 250 4.10 20.47 8.88
C ASP A 250 5.15 19.65 9.63
N VAL A 251 6.02 20.33 10.40
CA VAL A 251 7.00 19.68 11.28
C VAL A 251 6.31 18.80 12.33
N HIS A 252 5.24 19.28 12.96
CA HIS A 252 4.52 18.51 13.98
C HIS A 252 3.81 17.29 13.37
N LEU A 253 3.21 17.43 12.19
CA LEU A 253 2.57 16.33 11.48
C LEU A 253 3.61 15.28 11.06
N PHE A 254 4.74 15.72 10.51
CA PHE A 254 5.86 14.86 10.16
C PHE A 254 6.38 14.10 11.39
N GLY A 255 6.63 14.78 12.50
CA GLY A 255 7.05 14.15 13.75
C GLY A 255 6.04 13.15 14.31
N ASN A 256 4.74 13.44 14.22
CA ASN A 256 3.70 12.49 14.63
C ASN A 256 3.70 11.23 13.76
N MET A 257 3.84 11.37 12.44
CA MET A 257 3.94 10.24 11.52
C MET A 257 5.21 9.43 11.79
N LEU A 258 6.34 10.11 12.02
CA LEU A 258 7.61 9.48 12.32
C LEU A 258 7.59 8.74 13.67
N ASN A 259 6.93 9.28 14.69
CA ASN A 259 6.73 8.58 15.96
C ASN A 259 5.94 7.28 15.78
N ARG A 260 4.87 7.32 14.99
CA ARG A 260 4.08 6.12 14.66
C ARG A 260 4.88 5.11 13.85
N PHE A 261 5.74 5.58 12.94
CA PHE A 261 6.66 4.74 12.20
C PHE A 261 7.65 4.02 13.12
N PHE A 262 8.33 4.73 14.03
CA PHE A 262 9.27 4.12 14.97
C PHE A 262 8.60 3.21 16.01
N ALA A 263 7.33 3.46 16.34
CA ALA A 263 6.55 2.56 17.19
C ALA A 263 6.39 1.15 16.61
N LEU A 264 6.49 0.97 15.28
CA LEU A 264 6.45 -0.35 14.65
C LEU A 264 7.69 -1.21 14.97
N TYR A 265 8.79 -0.59 15.38
CA TYR A 265 10.02 -1.24 15.79
C TYR A 265 10.14 -1.42 17.31
N ALA A 266 9.11 -1.04 18.09
CA ALA A 266 9.09 -1.30 19.52
C ALA A 266 8.86 -2.80 19.78
N ASP A 267 9.61 -3.33 20.74
CA ASP A 267 9.59 -4.75 21.12
C ASP A 267 9.31 -4.89 22.62
N MET A 268 8.92 -6.09 23.06
CA MET A 268 8.68 -6.43 24.47
C MET A 268 9.88 -6.10 25.37
N ASN A 269 11.10 -6.14 24.83
CA ASN A 269 12.33 -5.95 25.60
C ASN A 269 12.87 -4.50 25.58
N GLN A 270 12.33 -3.64 24.71
CA GLN A 270 12.85 -2.30 24.51
C GLN A 270 11.77 -1.35 23.94
N PHE A 271 11.51 -0.27 24.67
CA PHE A 271 10.66 0.82 24.19
C PHE A 271 11.47 1.82 23.34
N ASN A 272 10.80 2.53 22.46
CA ASN A 272 11.43 3.60 21.66
C ASN A 272 10.77 4.95 21.96
N GLN A 273 11.53 6.03 21.89
CA GLN A 273 11.03 7.40 22.05
C GLN A 273 11.57 8.26 20.90
N LEU A 274 10.75 9.20 20.41
CA LEU A 274 11.18 10.16 19.39
C LEU A 274 11.40 11.53 20.03
N THR A 275 12.54 12.12 19.73
CA THR A 275 12.88 13.52 20.02
C THR A 275 13.23 14.22 18.71
N LEU A 276 12.56 15.33 18.40
CA LEU A 276 12.89 16.19 17.27
C LEU A 276 13.58 17.47 17.75
N ILE A 277 14.67 17.84 17.10
CA ILE A 277 15.35 19.13 17.28
C ILE A 277 15.19 19.93 15.99
N VAL A 278 14.51 21.06 16.06
CA VAL A 278 14.26 21.91 14.88
C VAL A 278 15.25 23.06 14.88
N GLN A 279 16.13 23.08 13.88
CA GLN A 279 17.05 24.18 13.60
C GLN A 279 16.37 25.25 12.72
N PRO A 280 16.78 26.53 12.82
CA PRO A 280 17.85 27.06 13.68
C PRO A 280 17.41 27.39 15.11
N GLU A 281 16.11 27.37 15.42
CA GLU A 281 15.57 27.79 16.72
C GLU A 281 16.01 26.90 17.90
N GLY A 282 16.48 25.68 17.64
CA GLY A 282 16.85 24.70 18.67
C GLY A 282 15.64 24.15 19.41
N LYS A 283 14.44 24.29 18.84
CA LYS A 283 13.20 23.86 19.48
C LYS A 283 13.16 22.33 19.60
N CYS A 284 13.11 21.84 20.83
CA CYS A 284 12.99 20.42 21.14
C CYS A 284 11.52 20.02 21.29
N ILE A 285 11.10 18.99 20.56
CA ILE A 285 9.77 18.41 20.62
C ILE A 285 9.92 16.92 20.88
N ARG A 286 9.33 16.40 21.96
CA ARG A 286 9.46 15.01 22.36
C ARG A 286 8.11 14.32 22.44
N TRP A 287 8.04 13.11 21.89
CA TRP A 287 6.86 12.26 21.97
C TRP A 287 6.93 11.32 23.17
N LYS A 288 5.78 10.78 23.56
CA LYS A 288 5.71 9.75 24.60
C LYS A 288 6.43 8.46 24.14
N GLU A 289 6.80 7.65 25.12
CA GLU A 289 7.41 6.35 24.89
C GLU A 289 6.45 5.40 24.15
N ASN A 290 6.98 4.67 23.19
CA ASN A 290 6.28 3.65 22.44
C ASN A 290 6.61 2.28 23.03
N HIS A 291 5.67 1.75 23.81
CA HIS A 291 5.73 0.42 24.39
C HIS A 291 4.95 -0.58 23.52
N SER A 292 5.45 -1.80 23.42
CA SER A 292 4.84 -2.87 22.62
C SER A 292 5.00 -4.19 23.34
N LEU A 293 3.96 -5.02 23.37
CA LEU A 293 4.00 -6.39 23.89
C LEU A 293 4.30 -7.41 22.78
N ARG A 294 4.72 -6.94 21.61
CA ARG A 294 5.06 -7.79 20.46
C ARG A 294 6.35 -8.55 20.75
N LEU A 295 6.45 -9.78 20.29
CA LEU A 295 7.70 -10.53 20.27
C LEU A 295 8.63 -9.99 19.16
N PRO A 296 9.95 -10.04 19.35
CA PRO A 296 10.88 -9.61 18.32
C PRO A 296 10.85 -10.61 17.17
N GLY A 297 10.41 -10.14 16.00
CA GLY A 297 10.38 -10.90 14.74
C GLY A 297 11.68 -10.87 13.96
#